data_AF-A0A4Q3SMJ7-F1
#
_entry.id   AF-A0A4Q3SMJ7-F1
#
_cell.length_a   1.000
_cell.length_b   1.000
_cell.length_c   1.000
_cell.angle_alpha   90.00
_cell.angle_beta   90.00
_cell.angle_gamma   90.00
#
_symmetry.space_group_name_H-M   'P 1'
#
loop_
_entity.id
_entity.type
_entity.pdbx_description
1 polymer ?
#
loop_
_entity_poly.entity_id
_entity_poly.type
_entity_poly.pdbx_seq_one_letter_code
_entity_poly.pdbx_strand_id
1 'polypeptide(L)'
;MARNRLSAHGFDDHWRAVLLITVALTIVRLVTLFASPLELYPDEAQYWLWSRTLDWGYYSKPPMVAWLIWTTTAIGGDAEPWVRLSSPLLHAGTTLCVYGIGRRPQNRLTIRRAAARSRRRTASCRRA
;
A
#
# COMPACT_ATOMS: atom_id res chain seq x y z
N MET A 1 33.48 -31.20 -2.84
CA MET A 1 32.44 -31.08 -1.80
C MET A 1 32.42 -29.63 -1.27
N ALA A 2 31.98 -28.68 -2.11
CA ALA A 2 31.92 -27.26 -1.76
C ALA A 2 30.52 -26.93 -1.25
N ARG A 3 30.34 -26.85 0.08
CA ARG A 3 29.10 -26.37 0.69
C ARG A 3 29.01 -24.87 0.43
N ASN A 4 28.33 -24.51 -0.64
CA ASN A 4 27.99 -23.12 -0.93
C ASN A 4 26.94 -22.66 0.09
N ARG A 5 27.39 -22.17 1.25
CA ARG A 5 26.58 -21.36 2.17
C ARG A 5 26.36 -19.99 1.52
N LEU A 6 25.62 -19.94 0.42
CA LEU A 6 25.00 -18.69 0.00
C LEU A 6 23.93 -18.39 1.03
N SER A 7 24.37 -17.63 2.03
CA SER A 7 23.60 -16.91 3.02
C SER A 7 22.18 -16.59 2.55
N ALA A 8 21.21 -17.32 3.10
CA ALA A 8 19.82 -16.92 3.13
C ALA A 8 19.62 -15.54 3.81
N HIS A 9 20.65 -15.02 4.51
CA HIS A 9 20.63 -13.72 5.18
C HIS A 9 20.36 -12.49 4.28
N GLY A 10 20.61 -12.56 2.96
CA GLY A 10 20.32 -11.43 2.06
C GLY A 10 18.83 -11.19 1.80
N PHE A 11 18.00 -12.24 1.96
CA PHE A 11 16.55 -12.20 1.71
C PHE A 11 15.80 -11.55 2.88
N ASP A 12 16.23 -11.85 4.11
CA ASP A 12 15.58 -11.40 5.35
C ASP A 12 15.99 -9.98 5.79
N ASP A 13 17.25 -9.59 5.59
CA ASP A 13 17.78 -8.34 6.19
C ASP A 13 17.05 -7.09 5.70
N HIS A 14 16.85 -6.97 4.39
CA HIS A 14 16.19 -5.81 3.80
C HIS A 14 14.67 -5.81 4.07
N TRP A 15 14.06 -6.99 4.21
CA TRP A 15 12.63 -7.09 4.52
C TRP A 15 12.37 -6.65 5.97
N ARG A 16 13.23 -7.09 6.89
CA ARG A 16 13.24 -6.63 8.29
C ARG A 16 13.43 -5.12 8.38
N ALA A 17 14.39 -4.55 7.65
CA ALA A 17 14.63 -3.12 7.64
C ALA A 17 13.39 -2.33 7.16
N VAL A 18 12.75 -2.75 6.06
CA VAL A 18 11.54 -2.07 5.55
C VAL A 18 10.36 -2.22 6.50
N LEU A 19 10.18 -3.39 7.10
CA LEU A 19 9.15 -3.57 8.14
C LEU A 19 9.40 -2.65 9.33
N LEU A 20 10.62 -2.60 9.85
CA LEU A 20 10.99 -1.75 10.99
C LEU A 20 10.79 -0.27 10.68
N ILE A 21 11.26 0.21 9.52
CA ILE A 21 11.07 1.60 9.10
C ILE A 21 9.60 1.93 8.93
N THR A 22 8.83 1.04 8.30
CA THR A 22 7.39 1.24 8.08
C THR A 22 6.66 1.31 9.41
N VAL A 23 6.89 0.36 10.32
CA VAL A 23 6.30 0.35 11.66
C VAL A 23 6.70 1.58 12.46
N ALA A 24 7.98 1.96 12.45
CA ALA A 24 8.45 3.16 13.16
C ALA A 24 7.76 4.43 12.64
N LEU A 25 7.67 4.60 11.31
CA LEU A 25 6.97 5.74 10.71
C LEU A 25 5.46 5.72 11.00
N THR A 26 4.83 4.55 10.99
CA THR A 26 3.42 4.40 11.37
C THR A 26 3.22 4.78 12.82
N ILE A 27 4.07 4.31 13.76
CA ILE A 27 3.99 4.68 15.18
C ILE A 27 4.14 6.19 15.35
N VAL A 28 5.14 6.81 14.72
CA VAL A 28 5.32 8.27 14.78
C VAL A 28 4.06 8.99 14.29
N ARG A 29 3.48 8.56 13.16
CA ARG A 29 2.23 9.13 12.64
C ARG A 29 1.06 8.97 13.62
N LEU A 30 0.91 7.80 14.24
CA LEU A 30 -0.14 7.55 15.22
C LEU A 30 0.04 8.45 16.44
N VAL A 31 1.25 8.53 17.00
CA VAL A 31 1.53 9.42 18.15
C VAL A 31 1.20 10.86 17.81
N THR A 32 1.63 11.37 16.64
CA THR A 32 1.29 12.73 16.21
C THR A 32 -0.20 12.94 16.00
N LEU A 33 -0.92 11.91 15.55
CA LEU A 33 -2.35 11.97 15.31
C LEU A 33 -3.16 12.09 16.61
N PHE A 34 -2.79 11.33 17.64
CA PHE A 34 -3.44 11.39 18.95
C PHE A 34 -2.98 12.58 19.81
N ALA A 35 -1.78 13.11 19.58
CA ALA A 35 -1.27 14.27 20.31
C ALA A 35 -1.78 15.61 19.75
N SER A 36 -2.32 15.63 18.54
CA SER A 36 -2.71 16.85 17.85
C SER A 36 -4.20 17.16 18.05
N PRO A 37 -4.58 18.36 18.54
CA PRO A 37 -5.98 18.76 18.74
C PRO A 37 -6.62 19.23 17.41
N LEU A 38 -6.43 18.50 16.32
CA LEU A 38 -6.96 18.87 15.01
C LEU A 38 -8.42 18.40 14.89
N GLU A 39 -9.34 19.36 14.82
CA GLU A 39 -10.74 19.09 14.52
C GLU A 39 -10.94 18.48 13.13
N LEU A 40 -12.09 17.85 12.92
CA LEU A 40 -12.47 17.25 11.64
C LEU A 40 -12.68 18.33 10.58
N TYR A 41 -12.05 18.13 9.42
CA TYR A 41 -12.32 18.98 8.27
C TYR A 41 -13.72 18.64 7.69
N PRO A 42 -14.42 19.56 7.01
CA PRO A 42 -15.80 19.33 6.58
C PRO A 42 -16.03 18.09 5.71
N ASP A 43 -15.05 17.72 4.90
CA ASP A 43 -15.04 16.50 4.09
C ASP A 43 -14.83 15.22 4.93
N GLU A 44 -14.00 15.26 5.97
CA GLU A 44 -13.83 14.17 6.93
C GLU A 44 -15.08 13.97 7.79
N ALA A 45 -15.70 15.07 8.24
CA ALA A 45 -16.95 15.03 8.99
C ALA A 45 -18.08 14.42 8.14
N GLN A 46 -18.10 14.69 6.83
CA GLN A 46 -19.02 14.06 5.89
C GLN A 46 -18.80 12.54 5.82
N TYR A 47 -17.55 12.07 5.74
CA TYR A 47 -17.26 10.63 5.74
C TYR A 47 -17.60 9.96 7.07
N TRP A 48 -17.36 10.65 8.18
CA TRP A 48 -17.77 10.18 9.49
C TRP A 48 -19.30 10.04 9.58
N LEU A 49 -20.06 11.02 9.09
CA LEU A 49 -21.52 10.93 9.04
C LEU A 49 -21.99 9.71 8.23
N TRP A 50 -21.39 9.48 7.06
CA TRP A 50 -21.68 8.30 6.25
C TRP A 50 -21.35 6.99 6.97
N SER A 51 -20.30 6.96 7.79
CA SER A 51 -19.94 5.78 8.59
C SER A 51 -21.02 5.38 9.62
N ARG A 52 -21.89 6.30 10.02
CA ARG A 52 -23.00 6.03 10.95
C ARG A 52 -24.11 5.18 10.34
N THR A 53 -24.26 5.24 9.01
CA THR A 53 -25.26 4.47 8.27
C THR A 53 -24.57 3.74 7.14
N LEU A 54 -24.17 2.49 7.39
CA LEU A 54 -23.49 1.66 6.39
C LEU A 54 -24.43 1.36 5.23
N ASP A 55 -24.14 1.98 4.08
CA ASP A 55 -24.83 1.75 2.83
C ASP A 55 -23.81 1.23 1.79
N TRP A 56 -24.31 0.69 0.69
CA TRP A 56 -23.52 0.19 -0.43
C TRP A 56 -23.14 1.28 -1.43
N GLY A 57 -23.73 2.48 -1.31
CA GLY A 57 -23.39 3.62 -2.14
C GLY A 57 -23.82 4.93 -1.51
N TYR A 58 -22.87 5.88 -1.38
CA TYR A 58 -23.17 7.23 -0.94
C TYR A 58 -23.19 8.18 -2.13
N TYR A 59 -23.73 9.38 -1.90
CA TYR A 59 -24.00 10.39 -2.91
C TYR A 59 -22.88 10.60 -3.94
N SER A 60 -21.61 10.57 -3.53
CA SER A 60 -20.48 10.84 -4.42
C SER A 60 -19.33 9.84 -4.35
N LYS A 61 -19.36 8.86 -3.44
CA LYS A 61 -18.22 7.96 -3.21
C LYS A 61 -18.65 6.52 -2.88
N PRO A 62 -17.82 5.53 -3.27
CA PRO A 62 -18.03 4.14 -2.88
C PRO A 62 -17.93 3.97 -1.37
N PRO A 63 -18.55 2.92 -0.82
CA PRO A 63 -18.79 2.81 0.62
C PRO A 63 -17.55 2.46 1.45
N MET A 64 -16.44 2.07 0.80
CA MET A 64 -15.24 1.60 1.47
C MET A 64 -14.70 2.56 2.53
N VAL A 65 -14.73 3.87 2.27
CA VAL A 65 -14.22 4.88 3.22
C VAL A 65 -15.09 4.92 4.48
N ALA A 66 -16.41 4.95 4.31
CA ALA A 66 -17.36 4.95 5.42
C ALA A 66 -17.24 3.66 6.26
N TRP A 67 -17.06 2.52 5.61
CA TRP A 67 -16.88 1.24 6.30
C TRP A 67 -15.56 1.18 7.07
N LEU A 68 -14.47 1.67 6.49
CA LEU A 68 -13.18 1.78 7.17
C LEU A 68 -13.29 2.65 8.42
N ILE A 69 -13.90 3.84 8.30
CA ILE A 69 -14.13 4.74 9.43
C ILE A 69 -14.98 4.05 10.49
N TRP A 70 -16.07 3.39 10.09
CA TRP A 70 -16.95 2.66 11.02
C TRP A 70 -16.18 1.59 11.79
N THR A 71 -15.32 0.80 11.13
CA THR A 71 -14.52 -0.21 11.84
C THR A 71 -13.58 0.41 12.87
N THR A 72 -13.00 1.57 12.57
CA THR A 72 -12.08 2.25 13.50
C THR A 72 -12.81 2.95 14.64
N THR A 73 -13.96 3.58 14.38
CA THR A 73 -14.77 4.25 15.41
C THR A 73 -15.56 3.26 16.26
N ALA A 74 -15.89 2.08 15.75
CA ALA A 74 -16.48 1.00 16.54
C ALA A 74 -15.55 0.48 17.65
N ILE A 75 -14.23 0.60 17.47
CA ILE A 75 -13.23 0.12 18.45
C ILE A 75 -12.96 1.17 19.52
N GLY A 76 -12.80 2.44 19.13
CA GLY A 76 -12.31 3.50 20.01
C GLY A 76 -13.25 4.69 20.21
N GLY A 77 -14.47 4.62 19.68
CA GLY A 77 -15.48 5.66 19.76
C GLY A 77 -15.40 6.69 18.64
N ASP A 78 -16.23 7.74 18.77
CA ASP A 78 -16.41 8.79 17.75
C ASP A 78 -15.37 9.92 17.84
N ALA A 79 -14.22 9.69 18.48
CA ALA A 79 -13.17 10.70 18.57
C ALA A 79 -12.39 10.86 17.25
N GLU A 80 -11.94 12.08 16.98
CA GLU A 80 -11.32 12.53 15.73
C GLU A 80 -10.10 11.69 15.31
N PRO A 81 -9.19 11.28 16.22
CA PRO A 81 -8.05 10.44 15.86
C PRO A 81 -8.49 9.07 15.32
N TRP A 82 -9.61 8.52 15.79
CA TRP A 82 -10.11 7.22 15.37
C TRP A 82 -10.66 7.25 13.96
N VAL A 83 -11.30 8.35 13.55
CA VAL A 83 -11.76 8.56 12.17
C VAL A 83 -10.58 8.50 11.18
N ARG A 84 -9.44 9.08 11.57
CA ARG A 84 -8.23 9.16 10.74
C ARG A 84 -7.33 7.93 10.84
N LEU A 85 -7.57 7.03 11.81
CA LEU A 85 -6.72 5.88 12.11
C LEU A 85 -6.54 4.94 10.91
N SER A 86 -7.59 4.78 10.11
CA SER A 86 -7.59 3.91 8.93
C SER A 86 -6.53 4.32 7.88
N SER A 87 -6.27 5.63 7.73
CA SER A 87 -5.36 6.16 6.72
C SER A 87 -3.88 5.78 6.93
N PRO A 88 -3.25 6.02 8.10
CA PRO A 88 -1.89 5.56 8.39
C PRO A 88 -1.71 4.04 8.26
N LEU A 89 -2.72 3.24 8.61
CA LEU A 89 -2.68 1.78 8.51
C LEU A 89 -2.67 1.31 7.05
N LEU A 90 -3.55 1.89 6.21
CA LEU A 90 -3.58 1.58 4.78
C LEU A 90 -2.30 2.02 4.07
N HIS A 91 -1.70 3.14 4.48
CA HIS A 91 -0.39 3.55 3.98
C HIS A 91 0.69 2.53 4.29
N ALA A 92 0.76 2.03 5.54
CA ALA A 92 1.70 0.99 5.92
C ALA A 92 1.54 -0.27 5.06
N GLY A 93 0.30 -0.74 4.90
CA GLY A 93 -0.01 -1.89 4.04
C GLY A 93 0.39 -1.65 2.57
N THR A 94 0.10 -0.46 2.05
CA THR A 94 0.45 -0.09 0.66
C THR A 94 1.97 -0.10 0.45
N THR A 95 2.74 0.45 1.39
CA THR A 95 4.22 0.45 1.33
C THR A 95 4.75 -0.99 1.25
N LEU A 96 4.23 -1.90 2.06
CA LEU A 96 4.65 -3.31 2.04
C LEU A 96 4.24 -4.02 0.74
N CYS A 97 3.03 -3.76 0.23
CA CYS A 97 2.55 -4.29 -1.04
C CYS A 97 3.42 -3.81 -2.21
N VAL A 98 3.71 -2.50 -2.30
CA VAL A 98 4.55 -1.91 -3.35
C VAL A 98 5.95 -2.48 -3.29
N TYR A 99 6.53 -2.59 -2.10
CA TYR A 99 7.85 -3.20 -1.92
C TYR A 99 7.86 -4.68 -2.33
N GLY A 100 6.84 -5.45 -1.97
CA GLY A 100 6.68 -6.84 -2.41
C GLY A 100 6.55 -6.98 -3.94
N ILE A 101 5.83 -6.07 -4.60
CA ILE A 101 5.68 -6.06 -6.06
C ILE A 101 6.98 -5.66 -6.75
N GLY A 102 7.64 -4.59 -6.30
CA GLY A 102 8.89 -4.09 -6.88
C GLY A 102 10.06 -5.06 -6.77
N ARG A 103 9.96 -6.03 -5.86
CA ARG A 103 10.92 -7.12 -5.69
C ARG A 103 10.72 -8.30 -6.63
N ARG A 104 9.60 -8.35 -7.34
CA ARG A 104 9.40 -9.40 -8.36
C ARG A 104 10.46 -9.17 -9.44
N PRO A 105 11.37 -10.13 -9.67
CA PRO A 105 12.37 -9.95 -10.70
C PRO A 105 11.65 -9.74 -12.03
N GLN A 106 11.76 -8.56 -12.63
CA GLN A 106 11.30 -8.33 -14.00
C GLN A 106 12.01 -9.36 -14.86
N ASN A 107 11.26 -10.37 -15.31
CA ASN A 107 11.78 -11.45 -16.10
C ASN A 107 12.39 -10.83 -17.37
N ARG A 108 13.73 -10.72 -17.42
CA ARG A 108 14.47 -10.16 -18.56
C ARG A 108 14.11 -10.87 -19.86
N LEU A 109 13.55 -12.09 -19.77
CA LEU A 109 12.99 -12.84 -20.90
C LEU A 109 11.81 -12.16 -21.59
N THR A 110 10.98 -11.37 -20.88
CA THR A 110 9.87 -10.62 -21.50
C THR A 110 10.42 -9.50 -22.40
N ILE A 111 11.43 -8.77 -21.92
CA ILE A 111 12.11 -7.71 -22.68
C ILE A 111 12.90 -8.32 -23.86
N ARG A 112 13.59 -9.44 -23.66
CA ARG A 112 14.32 -10.14 -24.74
C ARG A 112 13.40 -10.76 -25.78
N ARG A 113 12.22 -11.27 -25.41
CA ARG A 113 11.23 -11.80 -26.36
C ARG A 113 10.56 -10.70 -27.18
N ALA A 114 10.27 -9.55 -26.57
CA ALA A 114 9.82 -8.36 -27.30
C ALA A 114 10.88 -7.87 -28.30
N ALA A 115 12.14 -7.79 -27.88
CA ALA A 115 13.27 -7.38 -28.74
C ALA A 115 13.62 -8.41 -29.83
N ALA A 116 13.46 -9.72 -29.58
CA ALA A 116 13.67 -10.76 -30.58
C ALA A 116 12.57 -10.77 -31.65
N ARG A 117 11.33 -10.41 -31.27
CA ARG A 117 10.19 -10.34 -32.19
C ARG A 117 10.28 -9.16 -33.14
N SER A 118 10.84 -8.02 -32.69
CA SER A 118 11.10 -6.87 -33.57
C SER A 118 12.21 -7.14 -34.58
N ARG A 119 13.32 -7.81 -34.18
CA ARG A 119 14.42 -8.16 -35.11
C ARG A 119 14.00 -9.13 -36.22
N ARG A 120 13.08 -10.06 -35.95
CA ARG A 120 12.55 -10.98 -36.98
C ARG A 120 11.66 -10.27 -38.00
N ARG A 121 10.88 -9.26 -37.58
CA ARG A 121 10.06 -8.44 -38.49
C ARG A 121 10.92 -7.57 -39.41
N THR A 122 11.98 -6.94 -38.88
CA THR A 122 12.88 -6.11 -39.71
C THR A 122 13.69 -6.93 -40.72
N ALA A 123 14.06 -8.18 -40.39
CA ALA A 123 14.77 -9.06 -41.32
C ALA A 123 13.89 -9.54 -42.48
N SER A 124 12.57 -9.65 -42.26
CA SER A 124 11.60 -10.03 -43.29
C SER A 124 11.34 -8.90 -44.30
N CYS A 125 11.28 -7.64 -43.86
CA CYS A 125 11.11 -6.48 -44.76
C CYS A 125 12.32 -6.18 -45.63
N ARG A 126 13.51 -6.66 -45.26
CA ARG A 126 14.77 -6.40 -46.00
C ARG A 126 15.06 -7.44 -47.09
N ARG A 127 14.23 -8.48 -47.20
CA ARG A 127 14.35 -9.59 -48.17
C ARG A 127 13.24 -9.58 -49.23
N ALA A 128 12.29 -8.65 -49.16
CA ALA A 128 11.30 -8.36 -50.18
C ALA A 128 11.74 -7.10 -50.93
#